data_AF-A0A0M2SQZ5-F1
#
_entry.id   AF-A0A0M2SQZ5-F1
#
_cell.length_a   1.000
_cell.length_b   1.000
_cell.length_c   1.000
_cell.angle_alpha   90.00
_cell.angle_beta   90.00
_cell.angle_gamma   90.00
#
_symmetry.space_group_name_H-M   'P 1'
#
loop_
_entity.id
_entity.type
_entity.pdbx_description
1 polymer ?
#
loop_
_entity_poly.entity_id
_entity_poly.type
_entity_poly.pdbx_seq_one_letter_code
_entity_poly.pdbx_strand_id
1 'polypeptide(L)'
;MKGSSLWKFGLVILAVLFLSLLTANTEQASANSALDSMIDIRSDDGEYDSAEVQAMIDRLRRVDDRILQHTNSAGVSIILMDMPLTELSEFDYLSGKVPRGWENTNSTWEEVPGAGGHTTAARIGYSDPGNGHSTINLELHEYGHAVDSYAAGFTVSGSDEFRQIMNREKDALFGDHKVSEYFDEPGEYFAEVFAMYYLGGDARSKLQNRAPETYEFISHFHNRLVTVDEVTGNTAKVSWDEMDGAAKYEIYRNDEKIDETTKTSFTDEDLETSTNYNYYIKPVDSSGNPLLTSYFRTTTTQAEEDAPEVDTAELESVIESAEAVSEADRSPGLQSALENARNIIDNDEADQQQVDEAETALSSALEENREELEAAEEESAEESTEEKTSGEATEETSQEEETTEEPASEEAEESTEEQSAEETESQTDSSQAEASNDNIFMILLSSVLVILAIISAILIWKRKK
;
A
#
# COMPACT_ATOMS: atom_id res chain seq x y z
N MET A 1 -24.91 41.81 26.50
CA MET A 1 -24.23 40.53 26.17
C MET A 1 -25.26 39.52 25.69
N LYS A 2 -25.21 39.11 24.41
CA LYS A 2 -25.77 37.90 23.78
C LYS A 2 -25.53 38.05 22.27
N GLY A 3 -25.13 36.99 21.56
CA GLY A 3 -24.89 37.01 20.10
C GLY A 3 -23.64 36.28 19.59
N SER A 4 -22.70 35.88 20.48
CA SER A 4 -21.41 35.29 20.08
C SER A 4 -21.36 33.75 20.02
N SER A 5 -22.48 33.05 20.26
CA SER A 5 -22.55 31.58 20.23
C SER A 5 -23.00 31.03 18.87
N LEU A 6 -24.10 31.54 18.31
CA LEU A 6 -24.75 31.01 17.10
C LEU A 6 -23.79 30.83 15.90
N TRP A 7 -22.91 31.81 15.66
CA TRP A 7 -21.98 31.75 14.53
C TRP A 7 -20.84 30.74 14.72
N LYS A 8 -20.50 30.38 15.98
CA LYS A 8 -19.54 29.29 16.25
C LYS A 8 -20.15 27.92 15.96
N PHE A 9 -21.40 27.70 16.36
CA PHE A 9 -22.12 26.46 16.03
C PHE A 9 -22.28 26.30 14.51
N GLY A 10 -22.63 27.37 13.79
CA GLY A 10 -22.73 27.33 12.32
C GLY A 10 -21.42 26.92 11.64
N LEU A 11 -20.27 27.45 12.08
CA LEU A 11 -18.95 27.08 11.55
C LEU A 11 -18.55 25.63 11.87
N VAL A 12 -18.85 25.13 13.08
CA VAL A 12 -18.57 23.72 13.43
C VAL A 12 -19.44 22.77 12.60
N ILE A 13 -20.73 23.07 12.42
CA ILE A 13 -21.64 22.26 11.60
C ILE A 13 -21.18 22.25 10.13
N LEU A 14 -20.76 23.39 9.58
CA LEU A 14 -20.19 23.46 8.23
C LEU A 14 -18.87 22.68 8.09
N ALA A 15 -18.00 22.71 9.10
CA ALA A 15 -16.76 21.94 9.08
C ALA A 15 -17.00 20.43 9.15
N VAL A 16 -17.96 19.98 9.98
CA VAL A 16 -18.35 18.56 10.06
C VAL A 16 -18.98 18.09 8.74
N LEU A 17 -19.92 18.86 8.17
CA LEU A 17 -20.54 18.54 6.89
C LEU A 17 -19.52 18.51 5.73
N PHE A 18 -18.54 19.41 5.73
CA PHE A 18 -17.49 19.43 4.71
C PHE A 18 -16.51 18.26 4.88
N LEU A 19 -16.21 17.85 6.11
CA LEU A 19 -15.37 16.69 6.39
C LEU A 19 -16.07 15.37 6.00
N SER A 20 -17.35 15.21 6.30
CA SER A 20 -18.13 14.04 5.86
C SER A 20 -18.34 14.00 4.33
N LEU A 21 -18.41 15.17 3.68
CA LEU A 21 -18.40 15.25 2.22
C LEU A 21 -17.03 14.91 1.62
N LEU A 22 -15.93 15.12 2.35
CA LEU A 22 -14.60 14.69 1.90
C LEU A 22 -14.43 13.18 2.06
N THR A 23 -14.74 12.60 3.22
CA THR A 23 -14.59 11.15 3.45
C THR A 23 -15.43 10.32 2.49
N ALA A 24 -16.71 10.66 2.31
CA ALA A 24 -17.60 9.94 1.40
C ALA A 24 -17.12 9.98 -0.06
N ASN A 25 -16.50 11.08 -0.52
CA ASN A 25 -15.90 11.16 -1.85
C ASN A 25 -14.62 10.31 -1.95
N THR A 26 -13.83 10.18 -0.88
CA THR A 26 -12.64 9.31 -0.85
C THR A 26 -13.01 7.83 -0.79
N GLU A 27 -14.00 7.45 0.01
CA GLU A 27 -14.54 6.09 0.10
C GLU A 27 -15.09 5.65 -1.26
N GLN A 28 -16.00 6.45 -1.85
CA GLN A 28 -16.57 6.15 -3.16
C GLN A 28 -15.52 6.12 -4.29
N ALA A 29 -14.48 6.97 -4.24
CA ALA A 29 -13.38 6.90 -5.20
C ALA A 29 -12.57 5.60 -5.06
N SER A 30 -12.30 5.16 -3.82
CA SER A 30 -11.59 3.90 -3.56
C SER A 30 -12.38 2.67 -4.04
N ALA A 31 -13.70 2.66 -3.85
CA ALA A 31 -14.56 1.54 -4.22
C ALA A 31 -14.70 1.36 -5.74
N ASN A 32 -14.82 2.47 -6.49
CA ASN A 32 -14.74 2.41 -7.94
C ASN A 32 -13.40 1.81 -8.38
N SER A 33 -12.27 2.27 -7.80
CA SER A 33 -10.96 1.69 -8.12
C SER A 33 -10.83 0.21 -7.75
N ALA A 34 -11.53 -0.27 -6.72
CA ALA A 34 -11.52 -1.68 -6.33
C ALA A 34 -12.26 -2.57 -7.33
N LEU A 35 -13.46 -2.18 -7.80
CA LEU A 35 -14.14 -2.93 -8.86
C LEU A 35 -13.43 -2.81 -10.20
N ASP A 36 -13.02 -1.60 -10.58
CA ASP A 36 -12.35 -1.34 -11.86
C ASP A 36 -10.98 -2.08 -11.95
N SER A 37 -10.39 -2.48 -10.81
CA SER A 37 -9.20 -3.35 -10.74
C SER A 37 -9.50 -4.86 -10.89
N MET A 38 -10.74 -5.30 -10.58
CA MET A 38 -11.15 -6.71 -10.73
C MET A 38 -11.66 -7.03 -12.14
N ILE A 39 -12.16 -6.04 -12.87
CA ILE A 39 -12.82 -6.21 -14.17
C ILE A 39 -11.80 -6.43 -15.30
N ASP A 40 -12.00 -7.51 -16.05
CA ASP A 40 -11.29 -7.83 -17.29
C ASP A 40 -12.33 -7.98 -18.42
N ILE A 41 -12.07 -7.42 -19.61
CA ILE A 41 -13.04 -7.42 -20.73
C ILE A 41 -12.40 -8.13 -21.92
N ARG A 42 -13.02 -9.23 -22.37
CA ARG A 42 -12.47 -10.14 -23.38
C ARG A 42 -13.44 -10.40 -24.53
N SER A 43 -12.91 -10.46 -25.73
CA SER A 43 -13.62 -10.72 -27.00
C SER A 43 -12.66 -11.42 -27.96
N ASP A 44 -13.16 -12.27 -28.85
CA ASP A 44 -12.35 -13.09 -29.76
C ASP A 44 -11.86 -12.34 -31.01
N ASP A 45 -12.60 -11.31 -31.48
CA ASP A 45 -12.17 -10.43 -32.58
C ASP A 45 -11.75 -9.01 -32.14
N GLY A 46 -12.07 -8.60 -30.92
CA GLY A 46 -11.77 -7.28 -30.35
C GLY A 46 -12.94 -6.29 -30.35
N GLU A 47 -14.10 -6.66 -30.90
CA GLU A 47 -15.36 -5.92 -30.80
C GLU A 47 -16.27 -6.53 -29.71
N TYR A 48 -17.09 -5.70 -29.06
CA TYR A 48 -18.09 -6.12 -28.06
C TYR A 48 -19.13 -5.01 -27.84
N ASP A 49 -20.30 -5.33 -27.27
CA ASP A 49 -21.29 -4.31 -26.90
C ASP A 49 -20.84 -3.52 -25.64
N SER A 50 -20.06 -2.47 -25.89
CA SER A 50 -19.59 -1.52 -24.86
C SER A 50 -20.71 -0.87 -24.03
N ALA A 51 -21.95 -0.78 -24.53
CA ALA A 51 -23.06 -0.22 -23.78
C ALA A 51 -23.62 -1.24 -22.78
N GLU A 52 -23.69 -2.53 -23.15
CA GLU A 52 -24.07 -3.59 -22.21
C GLU A 52 -22.95 -3.90 -21.22
N VAL A 53 -21.67 -3.88 -21.63
CA VAL A 53 -20.53 -3.96 -20.69
C VAL A 53 -20.63 -2.89 -19.61
N GLN A 54 -20.92 -1.63 -20.00
CA GLN A 54 -21.09 -0.56 -19.01
C GLN A 54 -22.32 -0.81 -18.12
N ALA A 55 -23.40 -1.39 -18.65
CA ALA A 55 -24.59 -1.75 -17.88
C ALA A 55 -24.33 -2.91 -16.88
N MET A 56 -23.51 -3.90 -17.23
CA MET A 56 -23.03 -4.96 -16.33
C MET A 56 -22.20 -4.37 -15.19
N ILE A 57 -21.22 -3.51 -15.52
CA ILE A 57 -20.39 -2.83 -14.53
C ILE A 57 -21.26 -1.94 -13.62
N ASP A 58 -22.24 -1.21 -14.15
CA ASP A 58 -23.16 -0.37 -13.35
C ASP A 58 -24.24 -1.16 -12.57
N ARG A 59 -24.28 -2.50 -12.73
CA ARG A 59 -24.98 -3.42 -11.82
C ARG A 59 -24.05 -3.94 -10.72
N LEU A 60 -22.80 -4.26 -11.05
CA LEU A 60 -21.76 -4.64 -10.09
C LEU A 60 -21.37 -3.50 -9.13
N ARG A 61 -21.28 -2.24 -9.61
CA ARG A 61 -21.04 -1.01 -8.82
C ARG A 61 -22.10 -0.68 -7.75
N ARG A 62 -23.10 -1.55 -7.57
CA ARG A 62 -24.13 -1.42 -6.53
C ARG A 62 -23.80 -2.24 -5.28
N VAL A 63 -22.84 -3.16 -5.38
CA VAL A 63 -22.33 -3.92 -4.24
C VAL A 63 -21.57 -2.98 -3.31
N ASP A 64 -21.77 -3.13 -2.00
CA ASP A 64 -21.23 -2.19 -1.02
C ASP A 64 -19.69 -2.15 -1.04
N ASP A 65 -19.15 -0.93 -0.97
CA ASP A 65 -17.73 -0.58 -1.13
C ASP A 65 -16.74 -1.52 -0.41
N ARG A 66 -17.02 -1.89 0.85
CA ARG A 66 -16.14 -2.79 1.63
C ARG A 66 -16.11 -4.22 1.11
N ILE A 67 -17.19 -4.69 0.48
CA ILE A 67 -17.23 -6.02 -0.16
C ILE A 67 -16.34 -6.01 -1.40
N LEU A 68 -16.46 -4.98 -2.24
CA LEU A 68 -15.62 -4.79 -3.43
C LEU A 68 -14.13 -4.70 -3.05
N GLN A 69 -13.79 -3.94 -2.01
CA GLN A 69 -12.44 -3.88 -1.44
C GLN A 69 -11.97 -5.25 -0.96
N HIS A 70 -12.78 -5.97 -0.19
CA HIS A 70 -12.42 -7.28 0.36
C HIS A 70 -12.21 -8.36 -0.70
N THR A 71 -13.00 -8.41 -1.78
CA THR A 71 -12.78 -9.35 -2.88
C THR A 71 -11.55 -8.96 -3.72
N ASN A 72 -11.33 -7.67 -3.96
CA ASN A 72 -10.15 -7.17 -4.68
C ASN A 72 -8.85 -7.49 -3.90
N SER A 73 -8.81 -7.22 -2.59
CA SER A 73 -7.71 -7.61 -1.71
C SER A 73 -7.56 -9.13 -1.53
N ALA A 74 -8.57 -9.92 -1.89
CA ALA A 74 -8.49 -11.38 -1.94
C ALA A 74 -8.04 -11.91 -3.33
N GLY A 75 -7.81 -11.05 -4.33
CA GLY A 75 -7.37 -11.43 -5.67
C GLY A 75 -8.48 -11.88 -6.63
N VAL A 76 -9.75 -11.59 -6.32
CA VAL A 76 -10.87 -11.93 -7.21
C VAL A 76 -10.78 -11.17 -8.53
N SER A 77 -11.06 -11.83 -9.65
CA SER A 77 -11.19 -11.21 -10.97
C SER A 77 -12.55 -11.53 -11.59
N ILE A 78 -13.10 -10.61 -12.37
CA ILE A 78 -14.43 -10.68 -13.00
C ILE A 78 -14.25 -10.45 -14.51
N ILE A 79 -14.29 -11.53 -15.28
CA ILE A 79 -14.18 -11.50 -16.74
C ILE A 79 -15.56 -11.25 -17.36
N LEU A 80 -15.71 -10.12 -18.06
CA LEU A 80 -16.85 -9.84 -18.94
C LEU A 80 -16.47 -10.24 -20.36
N MET A 81 -17.13 -11.27 -20.91
CA MET A 81 -16.69 -11.94 -22.15
C MET A 81 -17.74 -11.91 -23.27
N ASP A 82 -17.33 -11.67 -24.51
CA ASP A 82 -18.16 -11.91 -25.72
C ASP A 82 -17.65 -13.13 -26.51
N MET A 83 -17.38 -14.22 -25.80
CA MET A 83 -16.87 -15.49 -26.36
C MET A 83 -17.37 -16.69 -25.53
N PRO A 84 -17.26 -17.94 -26.01
CA PRO A 84 -17.59 -19.11 -25.21
C PRO A 84 -16.72 -19.22 -23.96
N LEU A 85 -17.30 -19.60 -22.81
CA LEU A 85 -16.58 -19.73 -21.54
C LEU A 85 -15.32 -20.59 -21.68
N THR A 86 -15.44 -21.70 -22.42
CA THR A 86 -14.39 -22.69 -22.67
C THR A 86 -13.25 -22.21 -23.57
N GLU A 87 -13.33 -21.02 -24.17
CA GLU A 87 -12.23 -20.43 -24.94
C GLU A 87 -11.35 -19.50 -24.08
N LEU A 88 -11.76 -19.21 -22.84
CA LEU A 88 -10.88 -18.62 -21.82
C LEU A 88 -9.87 -19.68 -21.33
N SER A 89 -8.60 -19.29 -21.22
CA SER A 89 -7.51 -20.20 -20.81
C SER A 89 -7.72 -20.82 -19.42
N GLU A 90 -8.43 -20.10 -18.56
CA GLU A 90 -8.80 -20.45 -17.21
C GLU A 90 -9.89 -21.54 -17.16
N PHE A 91 -10.65 -21.72 -18.25
CA PHE A 91 -11.83 -22.58 -18.33
C PHE A 91 -11.79 -23.60 -19.50
N ASP A 92 -10.76 -23.59 -20.36
CA ASP A 92 -10.52 -24.61 -21.43
C ASP A 92 -10.64 -26.05 -20.92
N TYR A 93 -10.23 -26.29 -19.66
CA TYR A 93 -10.37 -27.58 -19.01
C TYR A 93 -11.84 -28.09 -18.92
N LEU A 94 -12.85 -27.26 -19.20
CA LEU A 94 -14.27 -27.60 -19.26
C LEU A 94 -14.76 -28.00 -20.66
N SER A 95 -13.99 -27.78 -21.74
CA SER A 95 -14.45 -28.02 -23.10
C SER A 95 -14.92 -29.46 -23.34
N GLY A 96 -16.03 -29.60 -24.05
CA GLY A 96 -16.69 -30.87 -24.37
C GLY A 96 -17.30 -31.59 -23.16
N LYS A 97 -17.29 -31.00 -21.96
CA LYS A 97 -17.95 -31.57 -20.77
C LYS A 97 -19.37 -31.04 -20.62
N VAL A 98 -20.21 -31.80 -19.95
CA VAL A 98 -21.59 -31.41 -19.61
C VAL A 98 -21.62 -30.83 -18.18
N PRO A 99 -22.33 -29.72 -17.92
CA PRO A 99 -22.54 -29.20 -16.57
C PRO A 99 -23.34 -30.16 -15.66
N ARG A 100 -23.25 -29.96 -14.34
CA ARG A 100 -24.00 -30.74 -13.35
C ARG A 100 -25.50 -30.47 -13.48
N GLY A 101 -26.32 -31.51 -13.54
CA GLY A 101 -27.78 -31.39 -13.76
C GLY A 101 -28.18 -31.17 -15.23
N TRP A 102 -27.22 -31.03 -16.14
CA TRP A 102 -27.46 -30.80 -17.57
C TRP A 102 -27.35 -32.09 -18.41
N GLU A 103 -27.21 -33.26 -17.77
CA GLU A 103 -26.86 -34.55 -18.40
C GLU A 103 -27.88 -35.06 -19.44
N ASN A 104 -29.06 -34.42 -19.53
CA ASN A 104 -30.14 -34.76 -20.47
C ASN A 104 -30.48 -33.62 -21.47
N THR A 105 -29.72 -32.52 -21.47
CA THR A 105 -29.98 -31.33 -22.31
C THR A 105 -29.39 -31.42 -23.72
N ASN A 106 -28.33 -32.21 -23.90
CA ASN A 106 -27.43 -32.22 -25.06
C ASN A 106 -26.57 -30.94 -25.22
N SER A 107 -26.52 -30.09 -24.20
CA SER A 107 -25.66 -28.90 -24.12
C SER A 107 -24.38 -29.20 -23.32
N THR A 108 -23.33 -28.39 -23.54
CA THR A 108 -22.01 -28.50 -22.88
C THR A 108 -21.56 -27.14 -22.33
N TRP A 109 -20.40 -27.07 -21.66
CA TRP A 109 -19.90 -25.82 -21.05
C TRP A 109 -19.67 -24.66 -22.04
N GLU A 110 -19.49 -24.96 -23.34
CA GLU A 110 -19.50 -23.98 -24.43
C GLU A 110 -20.79 -23.11 -24.44
N GLU A 111 -21.93 -23.69 -24.07
CA GLU A 111 -23.25 -23.03 -24.02
C GLU A 111 -23.54 -22.33 -22.68
N VAL A 112 -22.69 -22.50 -21.67
CA VAL A 112 -22.87 -21.88 -20.35
C VAL A 112 -22.38 -20.42 -20.40
N PRO A 113 -23.18 -19.43 -19.94
CA PRO A 113 -22.83 -18.02 -20.07
C PRO A 113 -21.95 -17.48 -18.92
N GLY A 114 -21.77 -18.20 -17.83
CA GLY A 114 -20.95 -17.75 -16.70
C GLY A 114 -20.34 -18.87 -15.87
N ALA A 115 -19.47 -18.49 -14.94
CA ALA A 115 -18.94 -19.37 -13.90
C ALA A 115 -18.38 -18.54 -12.73
N GLY A 116 -18.90 -18.78 -11.53
CA GLY A 116 -18.38 -18.20 -10.29
C GLY A 116 -17.11 -18.88 -9.78
N GLY A 117 -16.27 -18.12 -9.09
CA GLY A 117 -15.01 -18.59 -8.54
C GLY A 117 -14.06 -17.44 -8.21
N HIS A 118 -12.79 -17.77 -7.94
CA HIS A 118 -11.74 -16.77 -7.73
C HIS A 118 -11.54 -15.91 -8.98
N THR A 119 -11.45 -16.57 -10.15
CA THR A 119 -11.82 -15.99 -11.43
C THR A 119 -13.30 -16.26 -11.65
N THR A 120 -14.08 -15.19 -11.72
CA THR A 120 -15.50 -15.18 -12.09
C THR A 120 -15.61 -14.81 -13.57
N ALA A 121 -16.57 -15.37 -14.31
CA ALA A 121 -16.84 -15.00 -15.69
C ALA A 121 -18.34 -14.83 -15.97
N ALA A 122 -18.72 -13.86 -16.81
CA ALA A 122 -20.09 -13.61 -17.25
C ALA A 122 -20.12 -13.11 -18.71
N ARG A 123 -21.02 -13.67 -19.54
CA ARG A 123 -21.13 -13.35 -20.97
C ARG A 123 -21.91 -12.06 -21.21
N ILE A 124 -21.37 -11.20 -22.06
CA ILE A 124 -21.93 -9.88 -22.41
C ILE A 124 -23.28 -10.08 -23.11
N GLY A 125 -24.34 -9.41 -22.62
CA GLY A 125 -25.71 -9.59 -23.12
C GLY A 125 -26.48 -10.80 -22.58
N TYR A 126 -25.90 -11.58 -21.65
CA TYR A 126 -26.54 -12.73 -21.00
C TYR A 126 -26.94 -12.42 -19.55
N SER A 127 -27.18 -11.14 -19.24
CA SER A 127 -27.43 -10.67 -17.87
C SER A 127 -28.85 -10.89 -17.35
N ASP A 128 -29.86 -10.98 -18.23
CA ASP A 128 -31.26 -11.20 -17.87
C ASP A 128 -31.64 -12.69 -17.91
N PRO A 129 -32.54 -13.19 -17.02
CA PRO A 129 -32.87 -14.62 -16.91
C PRO A 129 -33.36 -15.26 -18.23
N GLY A 130 -32.49 -16.06 -18.86
CA GLY A 130 -32.74 -16.67 -20.15
C GLY A 130 -31.50 -17.36 -20.68
N ASN A 131 -31.34 -17.43 -22.00
CA ASN A 131 -30.07 -17.61 -22.73
C ASN A 131 -29.04 -18.67 -22.23
N GLY A 132 -29.43 -19.68 -21.44
CA GLY A 132 -28.54 -20.70 -20.89
C GLY A 132 -28.44 -20.74 -19.35
N HIS A 133 -29.10 -19.84 -18.62
CA HIS A 133 -29.13 -19.81 -17.16
C HIS A 133 -30.56 -19.55 -16.63
N SER A 134 -30.74 -19.55 -15.30
CA SER A 134 -32.02 -19.25 -14.66
C SER A 134 -31.92 -18.33 -13.43
N THR A 135 -30.73 -17.75 -13.24
CA THR A 135 -30.39 -16.82 -12.15
C THR A 135 -30.97 -15.44 -12.42
N ILE A 136 -31.30 -14.67 -11.37
CA ILE A 136 -32.03 -13.39 -11.48
C ILE A 136 -31.24 -12.30 -12.22
N ASN A 137 -29.90 -12.34 -12.12
CA ASN A 137 -28.96 -11.61 -12.94
C ASN A 137 -27.64 -12.39 -12.98
N LEU A 138 -27.02 -12.52 -14.16
CA LEU A 138 -25.84 -13.37 -14.32
C LEU A 138 -24.63 -12.85 -13.54
N GLU A 139 -24.10 -11.69 -13.89
CA GLU A 139 -22.85 -11.18 -13.32
C GLU A 139 -22.91 -10.96 -11.80
N LEU A 140 -24.04 -10.54 -11.23
CA LEU A 140 -24.22 -10.46 -9.78
C LEU A 140 -24.32 -11.84 -9.10
N HIS A 141 -24.82 -12.87 -9.78
CA HIS A 141 -24.88 -14.24 -9.24
C HIS A 141 -23.48 -14.87 -9.23
N GLU A 142 -22.77 -14.82 -10.37
CA GLU A 142 -21.44 -15.42 -10.49
C GLU A 142 -20.44 -14.71 -9.55
N TYR A 143 -20.50 -13.38 -9.43
CA TYR A 143 -19.72 -12.62 -8.43
C TYR A 143 -20.20 -12.90 -6.99
N GLY A 144 -21.48 -13.23 -6.79
CA GLY A 144 -22.01 -13.70 -5.51
C GLY A 144 -21.30 -14.94 -4.97
N HIS A 145 -20.89 -15.89 -5.82
CA HIS A 145 -20.05 -17.03 -5.41
C HIS A 145 -18.63 -16.62 -4.99
N ALA A 146 -18.06 -15.58 -5.61
CA ALA A 146 -16.76 -15.03 -5.21
C ALA A 146 -16.86 -14.30 -3.86
N VAL A 147 -17.93 -13.53 -3.63
CA VAL A 147 -18.21 -12.91 -2.34
C VAL A 147 -18.42 -13.95 -1.24
N ASP A 148 -19.20 -15.01 -1.50
CA ASP A 148 -19.41 -16.14 -0.58
C ASP A 148 -18.08 -16.76 -0.14
N SER A 149 -17.16 -16.97 -1.08
CA SER A 149 -15.94 -17.74 -0.88
C SER A 149 -14.76 -16.93 -0.34
N TYR A 150 -14.63 -15.65 -0.71
CA TYR A 150 -13.38 -14.89 -0.53
C TYR A 150 -13.50 -13.61 0.31
N ALA A 151 -14.65 -12.91 0.32
CA ALA A 151 -14.76 -11.62 1.01
C ALA A 151 -14.51 -11.72 2.54
N ALA A 152 -14.98 -12.80 3.15
CA ALA A 152 -14.84 -13.09 4.58
C ALA A 152 -13.58 -13.91 4.94
N GLY A 153 -12.83 -14.40 3.95
CA GLY A 153 -11.72 -15.36 4.16
C GLY A 153 -12.15 -16.80 4.44
N PHE A 154 -13.46 -17.10 4.38
CA PHE A 154 -14.05 -18.43 4.47
C PHE A 154 -15.39 -18.45 3.71
N THR A 155 -15.86 -19.63 3.31
CA THR A 155 -17.16 -19.81 2.63
C THR A 155 -18.33 -19.50 3.58
N VAL A 156 -19.03 -18.40 3.36
CA VAL A 156 -20.09 -17.87 4.25
C VAL A 156 -21.33 -18.76 4.26
N SER A 157 -21.73 -19.29 3.11
CA SER A 157 -22.77 -20.32 2.95
C SER A 157 -22.41 -21.66 3.60
N GLY A 158 -21.12 -21.82 3.94
CA GLY A 158 -20.59 -22.88 4.78
C GLY A 158 -20.93 -22.74 6.27
N SER A 159 -21.32 -21.55 6.73
CA SER A 159 -21.53 -21.25 8.15
C SER A 159 -22.85 -21.80 8.72
N ASP A 160 -22.84 -22.14 10.00
CA ASP A 160 -24.04 -22.58 10.71
C ASP A 160 -25.08 -21.45 10.89
N GLU A 161 -24.67 -20.17 10.92
CA GLU A 161 -25.58 -19.02 10.93
C GLU A 161 -26.40 -18.97 9.64
N PHE A 162 -25.72 -18.87 8.49
CA PHE A 162 -26.38 -18.74 7.19
C PHE A 162 -27.21 -19.99 6.86
N ARG A 163 -26.70 -21.19 7.16
CA ARG A 163 -27.46 -22.44 6.96
C ARG A 163 -28.72 -22.49 7.82
N GLN A 164 -28.71 -21.97 9.05
CA GLN A 164 -29.93 -21.89 9.87
C GLN A 164 -30.94 -20.88 9.34
N ILE A 165 -30.50 -19.77 8.74
CA ILE A 165 -31.36 -18.81 8.04
C ILE A 165 -31.98 -19.45 6.78
N MET A 166 -31.14 -19.97 5.87
CA MET A 166 -31.53 -20.68 4.65
C MET A 166 -32.57 -21.78 4.92
N ASN A 167 -32.34 -22.65 5.90
CA ASN A 167 -33.26 -23.75 6.26
C ASN A 167 -34.66 -23.29 6.71
N ARG A 168 -34.85 -22.02 7.08
CA ARG A 168 -36.14 -21.46 7.52
C ARG A 168 -36.85 -20.70 6.40
N GLU A 169 -36.11 -20.13 5.44
CA GLU A 169 -36.67 -19.18 4.47
C GLU A 169 -36.54 -19.60 3.00
N LYS A 170 -35.68 -20.56 2.64
CA LYS A 170 -35.44 -20.98 1.25
C LYS A 170 -36.72 -21.46 0.54
N ASP A 171 -37.53 -22.30 1.18
CA ASP A 171 -38.81 -22.74 0.63
C ASP A 171 -39.85 -21.60 0.56
N ALA A 172 -39.80 -20.65 1.50
CA ALA A 172 -40.67 -19.48 1.50
C ALA A 172 -40.34 -18.53 0.33
N LEU A 173 -39.06 -18.40 -0.04
CA LEU A 173 -38.57 -17.55 -1.15
C LEU A 173 -38.65 -18.19 -2.54
N PHE A 174 -38.27 -19.48 -2.64
CA PHE A 174 -38.05 -20.18 -3.91
C PHE A 174 -38.95 -21.41 -4.12
N GLY A 175 -39.85 -21.77 -3.19
CA GLY A 175 -40.78 -22.90 -3.36
C GLY A 175 -41.82 -22.76 -4.50
N ASP A 176 -41.87 -21.60 -5.17
CA ASP A 176 -42.61 -21.35 -6.42
C ASP A 176 -41.69 -21.23 -7.65
N HIS A 177 -40.39 -21.46 -7.50
CA HIS A 177 -39.44 -21.46 -8.61
C HIS A 177 -39.52 -22.75 -9.43
N LYS A 178 -39.21 -22.69 -10.73
CA LYS A 178 -39.25 -23.85 -11.64
C LYS A 178 -38.21 -24.92 -11.29
N VAL A 179 -37.11 -24.50 -10.65
CA VAL A 179 -36.01 -25.35 -10.19
C VAL A 179 -35.70 -25.02 -8.73
N SER A 180 -36.69 -25.17 -7.84
CA SER A 180 -36.51 -24.86 -6.41
C SER A 180 -35.40 -25.69 -5.75
N GLU A 181 -35.21 -26.93 -6.19
CA GLU A 181 -34.17 -27.88 -5.75
C GLU A 181 -32.74 -27.41 -6.10
N TYR A 182 -32.57 -26.48 -7.04
CA TYR A 182 -31.26 -25.87 -7.34
C TYR A 182 -30.73 -25.11 -6.11
N PHE A 183 -31.61 -24.41 -5.41
CA PHE A 183 -31.29 -23.63 -4.21
C PHE A 183 -31.29 -24.48 -2.92
N ASP A 184 -31.21 -25.81 -3.02
CA ASP A 184 -30.90 -26.68 -1.88
C ASP A 184 -29.38 -26.70 -1.57
N GLU A 185 -28.54 -26.31 -2.53
CA GLU A 185 -27.09 -26.11 -2.35
C GLU A 185 -26.83 -24.70 -1.76
N PRO A 186 -26.15 -24.55 -0.60
CA PRO A 186 -26.05 -23.26 0.09
C PRO A 186 -25.36 -22.14 -0.69
N GLY A 187 -24.36 -22.46 -1.53
CA GLY A 187 -23.66 -21.47 -2.35
C GLY A 187 -24.55 -20.89 -3.45
N GLU A 188 -25.40 -21.72 -4.06
CA GLU A 188 -26.41 -21.30 -5.06
C GLU A 188 -27.48 -20.41 -4.42
N TYR A 189 -27.91 -20.76 -3.20
CA TYR A 189 -28.82 -19.91 -2.43
C TYR A 189 -28.18 -18.56 -2.09
N PHE A 190 -26.93 -18.54 -1.63
CA PHE A 190 -26.20 -17.30 -1.33
C PHE A 190 -26.04 -16.41 -2.58
N ALA A 191 -25.53 -16.96 -3.68
CA ALA A 191 -25.30 -16.23 -4.92
C ALA A 191 -26.60 -15.60 -5.47
N GLU A 192 -27.70 -16.35 -5.47
CA GLU A 192 -28.98 -15.83 -5.96
C GLU A 192 -29.57 -14.77 -5.02
N VAL A 193 -29.52 -14.92 -3.69
CA VAL A 193 -30.07 -13.89 -2.79
C VAL A 193 -29.20 -12.64 -2.73
N PHE A 194 -27.89 -12.77 -2.91
CA PHE A 194 -26.96 -11.66 -3.12
C PHE A 194 -27.33 -10.90 -4.41
N ALA A 195 -27.51 -11.61 -5.53
CA ALA A 195 -27.94 -11.02 -6.79
C ALA A 195 -29.33 -10.36 -6.69
N MET A 196 -30.30 -11.01 -6.05
CA MET A 196 -31.63 -10.44 -5.79
C MET A 196 -31.54 -9.14 -4.98
N TYR A 197 -30.64 -9.06 -3.99
CA TYR A 197 -30.43 -7.84 -3.23
C TYR A 197 -29.82 -6.74 -4.10
N TYR A 198 -28.64 -6.94 -4.71
CA TYR A 198 -27.93 -5.85 -5.39
C TYR A 198 -28.54 -5.42 -6.74
N LEU A 199 -29.27 -6.32 -7.44
CA LEU A 199 -30.07 -5.94 -8.60
C LEU A 199 -31.18 -4.92 -8.24
N GLY A 200 -31.75 -5.05 -7.04
CA GLY A 200 -32.75 -4.13 -6.50
C GLY A 200 -34.19 -4.43 -6.95
N GLY A 201 -35.02 -3.37 -7.01
CA GLY A 201 -36.37 -3.41 -7.58
C GLY A 201 -37.28 -4.50 -7.00
N ASP A 202 -38.01 -5.18 -7.89
CA ASP A 202 -38.91 -6.28 -7.53
C ASP A 202 -38.17 -7.51 -6.97
N ALA A 203 -36.90 -7.73 -7.34
CA ALA A 203 -36.09 -8.82 -6.80
C ALA A 203 -35.77 -8.59 -5.31
N ARG A 204 -35.19 -7.44 -4.96
CA ARG A 204 -34.93 -7.05 -3.56
C ARG A 204 -36.22 -7.01 -2.75
N SER A 205 -37.33 -6.55 -3.37
CA SER A 205 -38.65 -6.54 -2.75
C SER A 205 -39.19 -7.95 -2.49
N LYS A 206 -39.02 -8.90 -3.43
CA LYS A 206 -39.38 -10.32 -3.25
C LYS A 206 -38.56 -10.95 -2.12
N LEU A 207 -37.25 -10.69 -2.06
CA LEU A 207 -36.35 -11.15 -1.01
C LEU A 207 -36.85 -10.68 0.36
N GLN A 208 -36.97 -9.36 0.56
CA GLN A 208 -37.41 -8.77 1.83
C GLN A 208 -38.77 -9.28 2.34
N ASN A 209 -39.72 -9.54 1.44
CA ASN A 209 -41.08 -9.98 1.81
C ASN A 209 -41.21 -11.50 2.05
N ARG A 210 -40.25 -12.32 1.62
CA ARG A 210 -40.35 -13.80 1.66
C ARG A 210 -39.22 -14.50 2.40
N ALA A 211 -38.09 -13.82 2.57
CA ALA A 211 -36.94 -14.23 3.36
C ALA A 211 -36.34 -13.00 4.07
N PRO A 212 -37.05 -12.41 5.05
CA PRO A 212 -36.57 -11.25 5.78
C PRO A 212 -35.28 -11.49 6.56
N GLU A 213 -35.03 -12.69 7.12
CA GLU A 213 -33.77 -12.94 7.83
C GLU A 213 -32.58 -13.06 6.86
N THR A 214 -32.76 -13.64 5.67
CA THR A 214 -31.77 -13.61 4.59
C THR A 214 -31.56 -12.19 4.06
N TYR A 215 -32.63 -11.39 3.96
CA TYR A 215 -32.52 -9.97 3.57
C TYR A 215 -31.63 -9.19 4.56
N GLU A 216 -31.92 -9.29 5.87
CA GLU A 216 -31.15 -8.59 6.92
C GLU A 216 -29.72 -9.12 7.05
N PHE A 217 -29.49 -10.42 6.75
CA PHE A 217 -28.15 -10.99 6.69
C PHE A 217 -27.32 -10.36 5.56
N ILE A 218 -27.88 -10.29 4.34
CA ILE A 218 -27.19 -9.71 3.17
C ILE A 218 -27.03 -8.19 3.31
N SER A 219 -28.05 -7.46 3.79
CA SER A 219 -27.97 -6.01 3.96
C SER A 219 -26.92 -5.57 5.00
N HIS A 220 -26.64 -6.42 5.99
CA HIS A 220 -25.56 -6.22 6.96
C HIS A 220 -24.36 -7.14 6.70
N PHE A 221 -24.14 -7.59 5.46
CA PHE A 221 -22.96 -8.38 5.13
C PHE A 221 -21.69 -7.52 5.18
N HIS A 222 -21.73 -6.31 4.64
CA HIS A 222 -20.60 -5.38 4.67
C HIS A 222 -20.19 -5.00 6.11
N ASN A 223 -21.15 -4.77 7.03
CA ASN A 223 -20.88 -4.54 8.45
C ASN A 223 -20.23 -5.74 9.18
N ARG A 224 -20.25 -6.95 8.61
CA ARG A 224 -19.53 -8.12 9.16
C ARG A 224 -18.06 -8.19 8.72
N LEU A 225 -17.64 -7.37 7.76
CA LEU A 225 -16.27 -7.32 7.26
C LEU A 225 -15.43 -6.31 8.07
N VAL A 226 -14.30 -6.75 8.60
CA VAL A 226 -13.29 -5.90 9.25
C VAL A 226 -12.06 -5.86 8.37
N THR A 227 -11.61 -4.66 8.05
CA THR A 227 -10.40 -4.41 7.28
C THR A 227 -9.24 -4.13 8.24
N VAL A 228 -8.05 -4.62 7.90
CA VAL A 228 -6.79 -4.21 8.53
C VAL A 228 -6.15 -3.23 7.55
N ASP A 229 -6.03 -1.98 7.96
CA ASP A 229 -5.65 -0.86 7.08
C ASP A 229 -4.12 -0.73 6.97
N GLU A 230 -3.43 -0.90 8.09
CA GLU A 230 -2.00 -0.57 8.28
C GLU A 230 -1.45 -1.41 9.44
N VAL A 231 -0.21 -1.89 9.32
CA VAL A 231 0.43 -2.78 10.30
C VAL A 231 1.92 -2.46 10.34
N THR A 232 2.47 -2.28 11.54
CA THR A 232 3.93 -2.12 11.77
C THR A 232 4.46 -3.32 12.57
N GLY A 233 5.69 -3.22 13.10
CA GLY A 233 6.17 -4.18 14.11
C GLY A 233 5.36 -4.16 15.42
N ASN A 234 4.77 -3.02 15.80
CA ASN A 234 4.17 -2.80 17.11
C ASN A 234 2.77 -2.14 17.11
N THR A 235 2.16 -1.92 15.95
CA THR A 235 0.79 -1.38 15.82
C THR A 235 -0.01 -2.12 14.75
N ALA A 236 -1.34 -2.10 14.90
CA ALA A 236 -2.27 -2.58 13.88
C ALA A 236 -3.52 -1.69 13.83
N LYS A 237 -3.79 -1.09 12.68
CA LYS A 237 -4.97 -0.26 12.43
C LYS A 237 -6.08 -1.07 11.77
N VAL A 238 -7.28 -1.01 12.33
CA VAL A 238 -8.47 -1.72 11.83
C VAL A 238 -9.63 -0.76 11.58
N SER A 239 -10.42 -1.07 10.55
CA SER A 239 -11.62 -0.31 10.17
C SER A 239 -12.82 -1.22 9.84
N TRP A 240 -14.01 -0.66 9.95
CA TRP A 240 -15.30 -1.31 9.68
C TRP A 240 -16.34 -0.27 9.28
N ASP A 241 -17.45 -0.66 8.65
CA ASP A 241 -18.50 0.30 8.26
C ASP A 241 -19.39 0.72 9.43
N GLU A 242 -19.91 1.95 9.36
CA GLU A 242 -20.92 2.42 10.30
C GLU A 242 -22.18 1.54 10.21
N MET A 243 -22.75 1.17 11.36
CA MET A 243 -23.96 0.35 11.44
C MET A 243 -25.10 1.18 12.03
N ASP A 244 -26.22 1.27 11.30
CA ASP A 244 -27.42 1.97 11.73
C ASP A 244 -27.91 1.45 13.09
N GLY A 245 -28.14 2.37 14.03
CA GLY A 245 -28.56 2.05 15.41
C GLY A 245 -27.43 1.75 16.40
N ALA A 246 -26.17 1.61 15.95
CA ALA A 246 -25.03 1.50 16.86
C ALA A 246 -24.81 2.82 17.62
N ALA A 247 -24.61 2.73 18.95
CA ALA A 247 -24.21 3.84 19.80
C ALA A 247 -22.70 3.86 20.07
N LYS A 248 -22.04 2.70 19.94
CA LYS A 248 -20.60 2.48 20.03
C LYS A 248 -20.22 1.15 19.39
N TYR A 249 -18.92 0.91 19.26
CA TYR A 249 -18.32 -0.34 18.81
C TYR A 249 -17.37 -0.85 19.90
N GLU A 250 -17.44 -2.14 20.21
CA GLU A 250 -16.52 -2.81 21.13
C GLU A 250 -15.47 -3.56 20.31
N ILE A 251 -14.19 -3.27 20.55
CA ILE A 251 -13.06 -3.88 19.83
C ILE A 251 -12.57 -5.09 20.62
N TYR A 252 -12.48 -6.23 19.95
CA TYR A 252 -11.94 -7.46 20.51
C TYR A 252 -10.66 -7.87 19.78
N ARG A 253 -9.66 -8.31 20.56
CA ARG A 253 -8.38 -8.87 20.09
C ARG A 253 -8.16 -10.21 20.80
N ASN A 254 -8.01 -11.29 20.02
CA ASN A 254 -7.81 -12.65 20.55
C ASN A 254 -8.85 -13.01 21.63
N ASP A 255 -10.14 -12.77 21.31
CA ASP A 255 -11.34 -12.94 22.15
C ASP A 255 -11.46 -12.06 23.41
N GLU A 256 -10.45 -11.28 23.79
CA GLU A 256 -10.55 -10.29 24.87
C GLU A 256 -10.98 -8.92 24.33
N LYS A 257 -11.88 -8.23 25.05
CA LYS A 257 -12.26 -6.84 24.70
C LYS A 257 -11.16 -5.89 25.16
N ILE A 258 -10.56 -5.18 24.21
CA ILE A 258 -9.46 -4.25 24.49
C ILE A 258 -9.93 -2.80 24.68
N ASP A 259 -10.92 -2.34 23.91
CA ASP A 259 -11.45 -0.96 24.03
C ASP A 259 -12.91 -0.83 23.53
N GLU A 260 -13.49 0.37 23.65
CA GLU A 260 -14.73 0.77 22.97
C GLU A 260 -14.68 2.19 22.40
N THR A 261 -15.19 2.38 21.18
CA THR A 261 -15.12 3.65 20.45
C THR A 261 -16.46 4.03 19.80
N THR A 262 -16.65 5.31 19.49
CA THR A 262 -17.76 5.79 18.64
C THR A 262 -17.31 6.11 17.22
N LYS A 263 -16.10 5.69 16.84
CA LYS A 263 -15.55 5.77 15.47
C LYS A 263 -15.75 4.46 14.72
N THR A 264 -15.53 4.48 13.42
CA THR A 264 -15.45 3.33 12.50
C THR A 264 -14.03 2.77 12.33
N SER A 265 -13.08 3.20 13.16
CA SER A 265 -11.70 2.72 13.15
C SER A 265 -11.03 2.81 14.52
N PHE A 266 -10.01 1.97 14.70
CA PHE A 266 -9.19 1.86 15.89
C PHE A 266 -7.73 1.56 15.47
N THR A 267 -6.77 2.16 16.14
CA THR A 267 -5.35 1.78 16.05
C THR A 267 -5.01 1.10 17.36
N ASP A 268 -4.57 -0.15 17.28
CA ASP A 268 -3.98 -0.87 18.39
C ASP A 268 -2.48 -0.58 18.46
N GLU A 269 -1.99 -0.38 19.67
CA GLU A 269 -0.63 0.05 20.00
C GLU A 269 -0.02 -0.92 21.02
N ASP A 270 1.29 -0.81 21.29
CA ASP A 270 2.04 -1.70 22.20
C ASP A 270 1.88 -3.20 21.86
N LEU A 271 1.88 -3.55 20.56
CA LEU A 271 1.90 -4.94 20.09
C LEU A 271 3.33 -5.52 20.09
N GLU A 272 3.42 -6.83 20.25
CA GLU A 272 4.66 -7.61 20.08
C GLU A 272 4.95 -7.79 18.58
N THR A 273 6.22 -7.84 18.19
CA THR A 273 6.64 -8.09 16.80
C THR A 273 6.38 -9.54 16.36
N SER A 274 6.33 -9.78 15.04
CA SER A 274 6.13 -11.10 14.40
C SER A 274 4.92 -11.91 14.91
N THR A 275 3.91 -11.25 15.49
CA THR A 275 2.88 -11.88 16.31
C THR A 275 1.50 -11.81 15.64
N ASN A 276 0.75 -12.92 15.73
CA ASN A 276 -0.57 -13.03 15.13
C ASN A 276 -1.67 -12.48 16.06
N TYR A 277 -2.48 -11.57 15.56
CA TYR A 277 -3.60 -10.96 16.26
C TYR A 277 -4.89 -11.11 15.46
N ASN A 278 -5.96 -11.54 16.13
CA ASN A 278 -7.27 -11.75 15.54
C ASN A 278 -8.24 -10.69 16.06
N TYR A 279 -8.65 -9.78 15.18
CA TYR A 279 -9.55 -8.68 15.50
C TYR A 279 -10.99 -8.99 15.09
N TYR A 280 -11.95 -8.58 15.92
CA TYR A 280 -13.35 -8.49 15.52
C TYR A 280 -14.08 -7.40 16.30
N ILE A 281 -15.21 -6.96 15.76
CA ILE A 281 -15.97 -5.80 16.24
C ILE A 281 -17.38 -6.23 16.64
N LYS A 282 -17.89 -5.69 17.75
CA LYS A 282 -19.31 -5.73 18.10
C LYS A 282 -19.90 -4.32 18.08
N PRO A 283 -20.70 -3.92 17.08
CA PRO A 283 -21.57 -2.75 17.19
C PRO A 283 -22.60 -2.97 18.29
N VAL A 284 -22.79 -1.98 19.17
CA VAL A 284 -23.64 -2.07 20.37
C VAL A 284 -24.63 -0.91 20.40
N ASP A 285 -25.90 -1.20 20.68
CA ASP A 285 -26.99 -0.24 20.73
C ASP A 285 -26.93 0.70 21.96
N SER A 286 -27.82 1.70 21.99
CA SER A 286 -27.93 2.65 23.11
C SER A 286 -28.39 2.05 24.45
N SER A 287 -28.77 0.77 24.48
CA SER A 287 -29.16 0.02 25.69
C SER A 287 -28.07 -0.96 26.16
N GLY A 288 -27.00 -1.16 25.40
CA GLY A 288 -25.91 -2.09 25.69
C GLY A 288 -26.04 -3.48 25.06
N ASN A 289 -26.93 -3.68 24.09
CA ASN A 289 -27.07 -4.94 23.35
C ASN A 289 -26.18 -4.95 22.09
N PRO A 290 -25.45 -6.03 21.78
CA PRO A 290 -24.77 -6.16 20.49
C PRO A 290 -25.80 -6.33 19.36
N LEU A 291 -25.60 -5.62 18.24
CA LEU A 291 -26.43 -5.69 17.04
C LEU A 291 -26.01 -6.85 16.13
N LEU A 292 -24.70 -7.05 15.98
CA LEU A 292 -24.10 -8.23 15.37
C LEU A 292 -22.72 -8.51 16.01
N THR A 293 -22.04 -9.53 15.54
CA THR A 293 -20.58 -9.72 15.73
C THR A 293 -19.97 -9.85 14.35
N SER A 294 -18.90 -9.10 14.07
CA SER A 294 -18.21 -9.20 12.79
C SER A 294 -17.52 -10.55 12.64
N TYR A 295 -17.10 -10.88 11.42
CA TYR A 295 -16.11 -11.93 11.23
C TYR A 295 -14.75 -11.50 11.78
N PHE A 296 -13.90 -12.49 12.09
CA PHE A 296 -12.53 -12.25 12.51
C PHE A 296 -11.67 -11.80 11.32
N ARG A 297 -10.77 -10.85 11.54
CA ARG A 297 -9.66 -10.56 10.63
C ARG A 297 -8.34 -10.82 11.36
N THR A 298 -7.57 -11.78 10.88
CA THR A 298 -6.22 -12.04 11.36
C THR A 298 -5.24 -11.07 10.69
N THR A 299 -4.25 -10.61 11.45
CA THR A 299 -3.05 -9.95 10.93
C THR A 299 -1.82 -10.44 11.70
N THR A 300 -0.65 -10.26 11.11
CA THR A 300 0.64 -10.52 11.75
C THR A 300 1.40 -9.21 11.81
N THR A 301 1.85 -8.78 12.99
CA THR A 301 2.80 -7.67 13.09
C THR A 301 4.08 -8.00 12.33
N GLN A 302 4.73 -6.97 11.81
CA GLN A 302 6.01 -7.12 11.12
C GLN A 302 7.09 -7.60 12.11
N ALA A 303 8.23 -8.07 11.59
CA ALA A 303 9.42 -8.18 12.42
C ALA A 303 9.86 -6.80 12.93
N GLU A 304 10.66 -6.74 13.99
CA GLU A 304 11.59 -5.63 14.12
C GLU A 304 12.51 -5.67 12.89
N GLU A 305 12.70 -4.52 12.23
CA GLU A 305 13.86 -4.36 11.36
C GLU A 305 15.07 -4.22 12.27
N ASP A 306 16.00 -5.18 12.21
CA ASP A 306 17.32 -5.03 12.82
C ASP A 306 17.93 -3.72 12.29
N ALA A 307 18.49 -2.91 13.19
CA ALA A 307 19.24 -1.72 12.78
C ALA A 307 20.39 -2.17 11.83
N PRO A 308 20.73 -1.38 10.79
CA PRO A 308 21.76 -1.77 9.84
C PRO A 308 23.07 -2.08 10.57
N GLU A 309 23.61 -3.28 10.37
CA GLU A 309 24.86 -3.72 10.99
C GLU A 309 26.00 -2.80 10.52
N VAL A 310 26.59 -2.07 11.46
CA VAL A 310 27.66 -1.10 11.21
C VAL A 310 29.00 -1.86 11.16
N ASP A 311 29.74 -1.72 10.07
CA ASP A 311 31.06 -2.35 9.92
C ASP A 311 32.15 -1.47 10.54
N THR A 312 32.66 -1.91 11.69
CA THR A 312 33.75 -1.27 12.44
C THR A 312 35.13 -1.82 12.09
N ALA A 313 35.25 -2.85 11.25
CA ALA A 313 36.47 -3.66 11.15
C ALA A 313 37.67 -2.89 10.60
N GLU A 314 37.45 -1.93 9.69
CA GLU A 314 38.52 -1.07 9.16
C GLU A 314 38.95 -0.03 10.21
N LEU A 315 38.00 0.61 10.92
CA LEU A 315 38.28 1.52 12.03
C LEU A 315 39.07 0.85 13.17
N GLU A 316 38.71 -0.38 13.55
CA GLU A 316 39.45 -1.19 14.54
C GLU A 316 40.91 -1.46 14.11
N SER A 317 41.12 -1.80 12.83
CA SER A 317 42.45 -2.05 12.25
C SER A 317 43.32 -0.78 12.23
N VAL A 318 42.72 0.38 11.95
CA VAL A 318 43.43 1.67 11.99
C VAL A 318 43.71 2.10 13.45
N ILE A 319 42.81 1.80 14.39
CA ILE A 319 43.05 2.00 15.84
C ILE A 319 44.22 1.15 16.33
N GLU A 320 44.31 -0.15 16.01
CA GLU A 320 45.48 -0.98 16.38
C GLU A 320 46.78 -0.39 15.80
N SER A 321 46.74 0.12 14.57
CA SER A 321 47.88 0.74 13.88
C SER A 321 48.32 2.05 14.54
N ALA A 322 47.38 2.88 14.99
CA ALA A 322 47.64 4.13 15.72
C ALA A 322 48.10 3.89 17.18
N GLU A 323 47.58 2.84 17.83
CA GLU A 323 48.03 2.42 19.16
C GLU A 323 49.46 1.87 19.17
N ALA A 324 49.92 1.28 18.06
CA ALA A 324 51.30 0.80 17.90
C ALA A 324 52.34 1.92 17.87
N VAL A 325 51.97 3.15 17.49
CA VAL A 325 52.83 4.34 17.64
C VAL A 325 52.99 4.64 19.14
N SER A 326 54.21 4.88 19.61
CA SER A 326 54.47 5.12 21.04
C SER A 326 53.91 6.47 21.49
N GLU A 327 53.41 6.55 22.73
CA GLU A 327 52.77 7.76 23.29
C GLU A 327 53.70 9.00 23.34
N ALA A 328 55.02 8.81 23.21
CA ALA A 328 55.99 9.91 23.12
C ALA A 328 56.17 10.44 21.69
N ASP A 329 55.79 9.63 20.70
CA ASP A 329 56.02 9.84 19.26
C ASP A 329 54.70 10.13 18.51
N ARG A 330 53.57 10.25 19.23
CA ARG A 330 52.29 10.68 18.68
C ARG A 330 52.17 12.21 18.64
N SER A 331 51.78 12.74 17.49
CA SER A 331 51.39 14.13 17.30
C SER A 331 50.07 14.43 18.02
N PRO A 332 49.79 15.71 18.35
CA PRO A 332 48.50 16.11 18.89
C PRO A 332 47.32 15.80 17.95
N GLY A 333 47.57 15.73 16.63
CA GLY A 333 46.59 15.32 15.63
C GLY A 333 46.22 13.84 15.80
N LEU A 334 47.20 12.95 15.76
CA LEU A 334 46.99 11.51 15.93
C LEU A 334 46.35 11.18 17.28
N GLN A 335 46.79 11.82 18.37
CA GLN A 335 46.20 11.59 19.70
C GLN A 335 44.73 12.02 19.76
N SER A 336 44.36 13.13 19.11
CA SER A 336 42.97 13.63 19.07
C SER A 336 42.08 12.74 18.17
N ALA A 337 42.59 12.30 17.02
CA ALA A 337 41.87 11.40 16.13
C ALA A 337 41.63 10.03 16.78
N LEU A 338 42.63 9.49 17.50
CA LEU A 338 42.53 8.21 18.20
C LEU A 338 41.55 8.26 19.38
N GLU A 339 41.45 9.40 20.08
CA GLU A 339 40.41 9.60 21.09
C GLU A 339 39.01 9.65 20.44
N ASN A 340 38.84 10.34 19.30
CA ASN A 340 37.57 10.37 18.57
C ASN A 340 37.15 8.97 18.07
N ALA A 341 38.07 8.25 17.41
CA ALA A 341 37.83 6.91 16.87
C ALA A 341 37.34 5.91 17.92
N ARG A 342 37.96 5.88 19.11
CA ARG A 342 37.49 5.06 20.24
C ARG A 342 36.10 5.47 20.74
N ASN A 343 35.82 6.78 20.84
CA ASN A 343 34.50 7.26 21.26
C ASN A 343 33.38 6.92 20.26
N ILE A 344 33.70 6.68 18.98
CA ILE A 344 32.75 6.20 17.97
C ILE A 344 32.51 4.69 18.12
N ILE A 345 33.55 3.88 18.36
CA ILE A 345 33.39 2.43 18.63
C ILE A 345 32.64 2.16 19.95
N ASP A 346 32.90 2.94 21.00
CA ASP A 346 32.21 2.81 22.30
C ASP A 346 30.74 3.35 22.29
N ASN A 347 30.20 3.72 21.13
CA ASN A 347 28.86 4.32 20.98
C ASN A 347 27.86 3.40 20.26
N ASP A 348 27.00 2.73 21.02
CA ASP A 348 25.89 1.89 20.52
C ASP A 348 24.88 2.65 19.61
N GLU A 349 24.91 3.99 19.56
CA GLU A 349 24.07 4.83 18.69
C GLU A 349 24.82 5.40 17.45
N ALA A 350 26.02 4.91 17.12
CA ALA A 350 26.79 5.39 15.97
C ALA A 350 26.23 4.88 14.62
N ASP A 351 26.24 5.72 13.59
CA ASP A 351 25.94 5.31 12.21
C ASP A 351 27.22 5.06 11.37
N GLN A 352 27.06 4.38 10.22
CA GLN A 352 28.20 4.04 9.35
C GLN A 352 28.96 5.28 8.85
N GLN A 353 28.29 6.40 8.57
CA GLN A 353 28.98 7.61 8.13
C GLN A 353 29.90 8.14 9.24
N GLN A 354 29.49 8.04 10.51
CA GLN A 354 30.33 8.43 11.64
C GLN A 354 31.55 7.50 11.82
N VAL A 355 31.42 6.21 11.51
CA VAL A 355 32.53 5.23 11.50
C VAL A 355 33.50 5.53 10.35
N ASP A 356 32.99 5.72 9.14
CA ASP A 356 33.78 6.03 7.94
C ASP A 356 34.53 7.38 8.11
N GLU A 357 33.87 8.42 8.65
CA GLU A 357 34.50 9.71 8.93
C GLU A 357 35.59 9.60 10.03
N ALA A 358 35.41 8.72 11.02
CA ALA A 358 36.40 8.48 12.07
C ALA A 358 37.60 7.67 11.58
N GLU A 359 37.38 6.69 10.69
CA GLU A 359 38.43 5.92 10.01
C GLU A 359 39.32 6.87 9.23
N THR A 360 38.73 7.62 8.29
CA THR A 360 39.50 8.44 7.36
C THR A 360 40.24 9.57 8.07
N ALA A 361 39.66 10.11 9.16
CA ALA A 361 40.35 11.07 10.02
C ALA A 361 41.55 10.46 10.77
N LEU A 362 41.42 9.23 11.28
CA LEU A 362 42.50 8.54 11.99
C LEU A 362 43.61 8.07 11.04
N SER A 363 43.26 7.50 9.89
CA SER A 363 44.20 7.09 8.84
C SER A 363 45.01 8.30 8.32
N SER A 364 44.35 9.44 8.09
CA SER A 364 45.05 10.67 7.69
C SER A 364 46.02 11.15 8.76
N ALA A 365 45.57 11.23 10.03
CA ALA A 365 46.41 11.68 11.14
C ALA A 365 47.57 10.72 11.44
N LEU A 366 47.44 9.42 11.14
CA LEU A 366 48.49 8.41 11.29
C LEU A 366 49.57 8.52 10.20
N GLU A 367 49.20 8.94 9.00
CA GLU A 367 50.16 9.21 7.91
C GLU A 367 50.90 10.54 8.14
N GLU A 368 50.18 11.62 8.50
CA GLU A 368 50.78 12.90 8.90
C GLU A 368 51.80 12.72 10.03
N ASN A 369 51.50 11.88 11.02
CA ASN A 369 52.43 11.53 12.11
C ASN A 369 53.68 10.79 11.62
N ARG A 370 53.59 10.01 10.54
CA ARG A 370 54.76 9.33 9.97
C ARG A 370 55.65 10.33 9.25
N GLU A 371 55.07 11.21 8.43
CA GLU A 371 55.81 12.28 7.75
C GLU A 371 56.50 13.23 8.76
N GLU A 372 55.84 13.60 9.86
CA GLU A 372 56.47 14.40 10.94
C GLU A 372 57.68 13.69 11.59
N LEU A 373 57.61 12.38 11.81
CA LEU A 373 58.70 11.60 12.40
C LEU A 373 59.86 11.37 11.42
N GLU A 374 59.57 11.03 10.16
CA GLU A 374 60.59 10.82 9.13
C GLU A 374 61.35 12.13 8.85
N ALA A 375 60.66 13.28 8.76
CA ALA A 375 61.29 14.59 8.63
C ALA A 375 62.17 14.96 9.83
N ALA A 376 61.76 14.61 11.06
CA ALA A 376 62.57 14.83 12.26
C ALA A 376 63.80 13.91 12.32
N GLU A 377 63.72 12.68 11.83
CA GLU A 377 64.90 11.82 11.66
C GLU A 377 65.86 12.39 10.62
N GLU A 378 65.38 12.87 9.47
CA GLU A 378 66.23 13.49 8.43
C GLU A 378 66.91 14.80 8.92
N GLU A 379 66.19 15.70 9.59
CA GLU A 379 66.79 16.94 10.16
C GLU A 379 67.88 16.61 11.19
N SER A 380 67.65 15.59 12.04
CA SER A 380 68.65 15.11 13.00
C SER A 380 69.87 14.46 12.32
N ALA A 381 69.66 13.82 11.16
CA ALA A 381 70.72 13.21 10.37
C ALA A 381 71.61 14.28 9.72
N GLU A 382 71.03 15.33 9.14
CA GLU A 382 71.78 16.45 8.54
C GLU A 382 72.60 17.20 9.61
N GLU A 383 72.02 17.56 10.77
CA GLU A 383 72.76 18.21 11.87
C GLU A 383 73.97 17.35 12.33
N SER A 384 73.83 16.02 12.34
CA SER A 384 74.91 15.08 12.67
C SER A 384 76.07 15.01 11.65
N THR A 385 75.87 15.57 10.45
CA THR A 385 76.88 15.65 9.38
C THR A 385 77.63 16.98 9.37
N GLU A 386 76.97 18.12 9.59
CA GLU A 386 77.66 19.42 9.64
C GLU A 386 78.73 19.48 10.76
N GLU A 387 78.47 18.87 11.93
CA GLU A 387 79.43 18.80 13.04
C GLU A 387 80.73 18.03 12.70
N LYS A 388 80.79 17.32 11.56
CA LYS A 388 81.98 16.56 11.11
C LYS A 388 82.82 17.23 10.03
N THR A 389 82.38 18.34 9.40
CA THR A 389 83.07 18.96 8.26
C THR A 389 83.36 20.45 8.41
N SER A 390 83.85 20.87 9.59
CA SER A 390 84.40 22.23 9.79
C SER A 390 85.72 22.21 10.57
N GLY A 391 86.84 21.98 9.85
CA GLY A 391 88.19 22.02 10.42
C GLY A 391 89.29 22.05 9.35
N GLU A 392 90.07 23.15 9.33
CA GLU A 392 91.16 23.49 8.38
C GLU A 392 90.69 23.65 6.91
N ALA A 393 90.58 24.84 6.30
CA ALA A 393 91.54 25.96 6.10
C ALA A 393 92.66 25.62 5.07
N THR A 394 93.07 26.47 4.11
CA THR A 394 92.71 27.88 3.76
C THR A 394 93.28 28.24 2.36
N GLU A 395 92.69 29.26 1.67
CA GLU A 395 93.30 30.11 0.59
C GLU A 395 93.72 29.36 -0.72
N GLU A 396 93.86 29.92 -1.93
CA GLU A 396 93.69 31.24 -2.61
C GLU A 396 93.45 30.93 -4.14
N THR A 397 93.15 31.79 -5.16
CA THR A 397 93.07 33.25 -5.39
C THR A 397 92.16 33.57 -6.63
N SER A 398 91.75 34.85 -6.78
CA SER A 398 91.62 35.65 -8.05
C SER A 398 90.57 35.38 -9.18
N GLN A 399 89.85 36.48 -9.51
CA GLN A 399 89.45 37.00 -10.86
C GLN A 399 88.23 36.37 -11.58
N GLU A 400 87.22 37.15 -12.07
CA GLU A 400 87.18 38.19 -13.15
C GLU A 400 87.36 37.57 -14.56
N GLU A 401 86.58 37.85 -15.62
CA GLU A 401 85.46 38.79 -15.87
C GLU A 401 84.67 38.34 -17.15
N GLU A 402 83.45 38.87 -17.41
CA GLU A 402 82.73 38.95 -18.72
C GLU A 402 82.41 37.62 -19.51
N THR A 403 81.48 37.48 -20.49
CA THR A 403 80.23 38.21 -20.91
C THR A 403 79.39 37.31 -21.87
N THR A 404 78.07 37.57 -21.93
CA THR A 404 77.14 37.48 -23.11
C THR A 404 76.74 36.14 -23.79
N GLU A 405 75.43 36.15 -24.14
CA GLU A 405 74.74 35.58 -25.32
C GLU A 405 73.94 34.25 -25.27
N GLU A 406 72.82 34.31 -26.01
CA GLU A 406 71.71 33.36 -26.29
C GLU A 406 72.09 32.39 -27.47
N PRO A 407 71.21 31.57 -28.14
CA PRO A 407 69.72 31.45 -28.08
C PRO A 407 69.10 30.02 -28.13
N ALA A 408 67.76 29.93 -27.94
CA ALA A 408 66.79 28.93 -28.49
C ALA A 408 67.07 27.41 -28.25
N SER A 409 66.31 26.37 -28.67
CA SER A 409 64.99 26.13 -29.35
C SER A 409 64.49 24.68 -28.99
N GLU A 410 63.39 24.02 -29.45
CA GLU A 410 62.21 24.25 -30.33
C GLU A 410 61.17 23.10 -30.10
N GLU A 411 59.87 23.41 -29.88
CA GLU A 411 58.64 22.55 -30.08
C GLU A 411 58.54 21.17 -29.33
N ALA A 412 57.45 20.38 -29.29
CA ALA A 412 56.08 20.36 -29.88
C ALA A 412 55.05 19.84 -28.82
N GLU A 413 53.72 20.08 -28.88
CA GLU A 413 52.65 19.33 -29.62
C GLU A 413 52.87 17.80 -29.72
N GLU A 414 51.90 16.89 -29.60
CA GLU A 414 50.43 16.90 -29.83
C GLU A 414 49.71 16.17 -28.62
N SER A 415 48.39 16.03 -28.43
CA SER A 415 47.16 16.39 -29.18
C SER A 415 45.93 16.46 -28.23
N THR A 416 44.72 16.66 -28.77
CA THR A 416 43.40 16.44 -28.08
C THR A 416 42.38 15.85 -29.06
N GLU A 417 41.58 14.86 -28.66
CA GLU A 417 40.33 14.50 -29.35
C GLU A 417 39.14 14.47 -28.38
N GLU A 418 38.01 15.02 -28.84
CA GLU A 418 36.72 15.10 -28.16
C GLU A 418 35.69 14.45 -29.11
N GLN A 419 34.82 13.56 -28.61
CA GLN A 419 33.72 13.01 -29.40
C GLN A 419 32.37 13.10 -28.68
N SER A 420 31.40 13.65 -29.42
CA SER A 420 30.00 13.80 -29.07
C SER A 420 29.22 12.48 -29.18
N ALA A 421 28.20 12.34 -28.34
CA ALA A 421 27.02 11.52 -28.64
C ALA A 421 25.79 12.44 -28.76
N GLU A 422 24.86 12.08 -29.63
CA GLU A 422 23.70 12.87 -30.04
C GLU A 422 22.43 12.07 -29.72
N GLU A 423 21.50 12.64 -28.93
CA GLU A 423 20.17 12.04 -28.71
C GLU A 423 19.10 12.79 -29.51
N THR A 424 18.14 12.03 -30.05
CA THR A 424 17.16 12.49 -31.03
C THR A 424 15.74 12.25 -30.52
N GLU A 425 14.92 13.31 -30.44
CA GLU A 425 13.48 13.16 -30.19
C GLU A 425 12.78 12.45 -31.35
N SER A 426 11.86 11.53 -31.05
CA SER A 426 10.75 11.20 -31.95
C SER A 426 9.49 10.87 -31.17
N GLN A 427 8.35 11.32 -31.67
CA GLN A 427 7.08 11.35 -30.94
C GLN A 427 6.35 10.00 -31.00
N THR A 428 5.64 9.66 -29.92
CA THR A 428 4.48 8.75 -29.95
C THR A 428 3.27 9.46 -29.36
N ASP A 429 2.09 9.20 -29.93
CA ASP A 429 0.82 9.83 -29.56
C ASP A 429 0.09 8.97 -28.51
N SER A 430 -0.25 9.56 -27.37
CA SER A 430 -1.07 8.95 -26.33
C SER A 430 -1.95 10.02 -25.67
N SER A 431 -3.24 10.04 -26.00
CA SER A 431 -4.14 11.14 -25.68
C SER A 431 -5.47 10.70 -25.07
N GLN A 432 -5.42 9.93 -23.97
CA GLN A 432 -6.61 9.62 -23.17
C GLN A 432 -6.43 9.39 -21.65
N ALA A 433 -5.21 9.43 -21.10
CA ALA A 433 -4.95 9.12 -19.68
C ALA A 433 -4.97 10.33 -18.72
N GLU A 434 -4.67 11.55 -19.18
CA GLU A 434 -4.41 12.69 -18.27
C GLU A 434 -5.67 13.33 -17.65
N ALA A 435 -6.85 13.04 -18.20
CA ALA A 435 -8.10 13.70 -17.84
C ALA A 435 -8.62 13.43 -16.40
N SER A 436 -8.15 12.37 -15.73
CA SER A 436 -8.48 12.09 -14.32
C SER A 436 -7.61 12.90 -13.36
N ASN A 437 -6.29 12.92 -13.59
CA ASN A 437 -5.31 13.61 -12.75
C ASN A 437 -5.55 15.13 -12.73
N ASP A 438 -5.90 15.73 -13.86
CA ASP A 438 -6.24 17.16 -13.94
C ASP A 438 -7.45 17.52 -13.06
N ASN A 439 -8.47 16.65 -12.99
CA ASN A 439 -9.62 16.85 -12.12
C ASN A 439 -9.26 16.74 -10.64
N ILE A 440 -8.44 15.74 -10.26
CA ILE A 440 -7.94 15.59 -8.88
C ILE A 440 -7.11 16.81 -8.47
N PHE A 441 -6.19 17.26 -9.34
CA PHE A 441 -5.33 18.42 -9.07
C PHE A 441 -6.15 19.72 -8.95
N MET A 442 -7.15 19.93 -9.81
CA MET A 442 -8.08 21.07 -9.73
C MET A 442 -8.91 21.06 -8.44
N ILE A 443 -9.41 19.89 -8.00
CA ILE A 443 -10.15 19.74 -6.74
C ILE A 443 -9.27 20.08 -5.54
N LEU A 444 -8.05 19.54 -5.48
CA LEU A 444 -7.07 19.84 -4.43
C LEU A 444 -6.69 21.33 -4.40
N LEU A 445 -6.40 21.92 -5.56
CA LEU A 445 -6.06 23.33 -5.70
C LEU A 445 -7.21 24.25 -5.25
N SER A 446 -8.45 23.91 -5.59
CA SER A 446 -9.64 24.65 -5.13
C SER A 446 -9.80 24.59 -3.61
N SER A 447 -9.51 23.44 -3.00
CA SER A 447 -9.57 23.22 -1.55
C SER A 447 -8.54 24.08 -0.81
N VAL A 448 -7.30 24.11 -1.30
CA VAL A 448 -6.22 24.97 -0.77
C VAL A 448 -6.60 26.46 -0.86
N LEU A 449 -7.18 26.91 -1.97
CA LEU A 449 -7.63 28.30 -2.13
C LEU A 449 -8.75 28.69 -1.14
N VAL A 450 -9.69 27.78 -0.85
CA VAL A 450 -10.72 28.00 0.17
C VAL A 450 -10.11 28.07 1.58
N ILE A 451 -9.18 27.19 1.91
CA ILE A 451 -8.45 27.21 3.19
C ILE A 451 -7.68 28.53 3.37
N LEU A 452 -6.95 28.97 2.35
CA LEU A 452 -6.22 30.25 2.36
C LEU A 452 -7.15 31.46 2.50
N ALA A 453 -8.35 31.43 1.89
CA ALA A 453 -9.36 32.48 2.05
C ALA A 453 -9.90 32.53 3.49
N ILE A 454 -10.17 31.37 4.11
CA ILE A 454 -10.63 31.27 5.51
C ILE A 454 -9.55 31.77 6.48
N ILE A 455 -8.30 31.33 6.32
CA ILE A 455 -7.16 31.79 7.12
C ILE A 455 -6.98 33.31 6.97
N SER A 456 -7.06 33.84 5.75
CA SER A 456 -6.98 35.28 5.48
C SER A 456 -8.08 36.06 6.18
N ALA A 457 -9.33 35.59 6.16
CA ALA A 457 -10.44 36.21 6.87
C ALA A 457 -10.22 36.23 8.40
N ILE A 458 -9.70 35.13 8.97
CA ILE A 458 -9.37 35.02 10.41
C ILE A 458 -8.24 35.99 10.79
N LEU A 459 -7.19 36.12 9.96
CA LEU A 459 -6.08 37.05 10.20
C LEU A 459 -6.51 38.52 10.08
N ILE A 460 -7.34 38.86 9.09
CA ILE A 460 -7.91 40.20 8.92
C ILE A 460 -8.82 40.56 10.12
N TRP A 461 -9.57 39.59 10.66
CA TRP A 461 -10.39 39.80 11.86
C TRP A 461 -9.54 39.98 13.12
N LYS A 462 -8.47 39.19 13.30
CA LYS A 462 -7.49 39.37 14.40
C LYS A 462 -6.81 40.75 14.37
N ARG A 463 -6.61 41.36 13.19
CA ARG A 463 -6.06 42.72 13.02
C ARG A 463 -7.07 43.87 13.20
N LYS A 464 -8.35 43.58 13.46
CA LYS A 464 -9.42 44.59 13.71
C LYS A 464 -9.96 44.57 15.15
N LYS A 465 -9.16 44.05 16.08
CA LYS A 465 -9.35 44.11 17.53
C LYS A 465 -8.09 44.69 18.18
#